data_AF-A0A0S8GTB4-F1
#
_entry.id   AF-A0A0S8GTB4-F1
#
_cell.length_a   1.000
_cell.length_b   1.000
_cell.length_c   1.000
_cell.angle_alpha   90.00
_cell.angle_beta   90.00
_cell.angle_gamma   90.00
#
_symmetry.space_group_name_H-M   'P 1'
#
loop_
_entity.id
_entity.type
_entity.pdbx_description
1 polymer ?
#
loop_
_entity_poly.entity_id
_entity_poly.type
_entity_poly.pdbx_seq_one_letter_code
_entity_poly.pdbx_strand_id
1 'polypeptide(L)'
;MASNKNKPNIKLLAMDVDGVLTDGGIIVHHDGTESKRFHVHDGAWIRIWRRQGLMTAIITGRECAAVEHRALSLEIDYVYQKALEKLPVLEQLIENSGV
;
A
#
# COMPACT_ATOMS: atom_id res chain seq x y z
N MET A 1 -31.26 9.28 -20.42
CA MET A 1 -30.63 9.20 -19.08
C MET A 1 -29.92 7.87 -18.98
N ALA A 2 -28.61 7.84 -19.24
CA ALA A 2 -27.85 6.59 -19.23
C ALA A 2 -27.64 6.13 -17.78
N SER A 3 -28.19 4.97 -17.46
CA SER A 3 -27.98 4.24 -16.21
C SER A 3 -26.47 4.05 -15.99
N ASN A 4 -25.93 4.67 -14.94
CA ASN A 4 -24.52 4.64 -14.59
C ASN A 4 -24.14 3.28 -13.97
N LYS A 5 -24.18 2.21 -14.77
CA LYS A 5 -23.66 0.89 -14.42
C LYS A 5 -22.16 0.86 -14.74
N ASN A 6 -21.33 1.15 -13.73
CA ASN A 6 -19.93 0.69 -13.56
C ASN A 6 -19.10 1.66 -12.71
N LYS A 7 -19.63 2.18 -11.58
CA LYS A 7 -18.72 2.66 -10.54
C LYS A 7 -18.17 1.43 -9.81
N PRO A 8 -16.84 1.27 -9.69
CA PRO A 8 -16.28 0.16 -8.92
C PRO A 8 -16.72 0.29 -7.46
N ASN A 9 -17.19 -0.82 -6.88
CA ASN A 9 -17.63 -0.85 -5.49
C ASN A 9 -16.48 -0.67 -4.50
N ILE A 10 -15.24 -0.89 -4.95
CA ILE A 10 -14.02 -0.71 -4.17
C ILE A 10 -13.24 0.45 -4.77
N LYS A 11 -12.94 1.47 -3.96
CA LYS A 11 -12.21 2.68 -4.38
C LYS A 11 -10.80 2.77 -3.82
N LEU A 12 -10.50 2.01 -2.77
CA LEU A 12 -9.24 2.04 -2.04
C LEU A 12 -8.70 0.61 -1.87
N LEU A 13 -7.46 0.40 -2.28
CA LEU A 13 -6.68 -0.79 -1.97
C LEU A 13 -5.66 -0.44 -0.88
N ALA A 14 -5.99 -0.75 0.37
CA ALA A 14 -5.08 -0.61 1.51
C ALA A 14 -4.39 -1.95 1.80
N MET A 15 -3.06 -1.94 1.86
CA MET A 15 -2.24 -3.15 1.92
C MET A 15 -1.31 -3.13 3.13
N ASP A 16 -1.09 -4.31 3.70
CA ASP A 16 0.07 -4.56 4.57
C ASP A 16 1.33 -4.76 3.72
N VAL A 17 2.49 -4.81 4.37
CA VAL A 17 3.78 -5.09 3.73
C VAL A 17 4.26 -6.50 4.05
N ASP A 18 4.51 -6.78 5.33
CA ASP A 18 5.18 -8.00 5.77
C ASP A 18 4.20 -9.17 5.75
N GLY A 19 4.44 -10.15 4.87
CA GLY A 19 3.52 -11.28 4.63
C GLY A 19 2.39 -10.99 3.64
N VAL A 20 2.33 -9.79 3.05
CA VAL A 20 1.37 -9.44 1.98
C VAL A 20 2.09 -9.04 0.71
N LEU A 21 2.81 -7.90 0.72
CA LEU A 21 3.63 -7.46 -0.42
C LEU A 21 5.02 -8.11 -0.45
N THR A 22 5.34 -8.86 0.61
CA THR A 22 6.56 -9.63 0.80
C THR A 22 6.18 -11.05 1.24
N ASP A 23 7.16 -11.95 1.23
CA ASP A 23 7.04 -13.29 1.79
C ASP A 23 7.12 -13.32 3.33
N GLY A 24 7.14 -12.17 4.00
CA GLY A 24 7.29 -12.05 5.45
C GLY A 24 8.75 -12.15 5.94
N GLY A 25 9.70 -12.39 5.02
CA GLY A 25 11.12 -12.39 5.33
C GLY A 25 11.67 -10.96 5.48
N ILE A 26 12.56 -10.78 6.46
CA ILE A 26 13.31 -9.53 6.67
C ILE A 26 14.78 -9.85 6.58
N ILE A 27 15.50 -9.18 5.69
CA ILE A 27 16.97 -9.24 5.62
C ILE A 27 17.49 -8.11 6.49
N VAL A 28 18.17 -8.45 7.59
CA VAL A 28 18.81 -7.49 8.49
C VAL A 28 20.31 -7.48 8.20
N HIS A 29 20.85 -6.30 7.94
CA HIS A 29 22.27 -6.10 7.62
C HIS A 29 23.08 -5.79 8.88
N HIS A 30 24.41 -5.93 8.78
CA HIS A 30 25.31 -5.74 9.92
C HIS A 30 25.35 -4.28 10.44
N ASP A 31 24.96 -3.32 9.61
CA ASP A 31 24.87 -1.90 9.94
C ASP A 31 23.52 -1.51 10.56
N GLY A 32 22.63 -2.49 10.76
CA GLY A 32 21.29 -2.30 11.31
C GLY A 32 20.24 -1.89 10.27
N THR A 33 20.61 -1.71 9.00
CA THR A 33 19.63 -1.49 7.92
C THR A 33 18.90 -2.77 7.57
N GLU A 34 17.78 -2.64 6.85
CA GLU A 34 17.01 -3.79 6.38
C GLU A 34 16.68 -3.72 4.89
N SER A 35 16.48 -4.89 4.29
CA SER A 35 15.97 -5.03 2.93
C SER A 35 14.74 -5.92 2.90
N LYS A 36 13.84 -5.59 1.98
CA LYS A 36 12.59 -6.34 1.73
C LYS A 36 12.55 -6.79 0.27
N ARG A 37 12.04 -8.01 0.05
CA ARG A 37 11.83 -8.58 -1.28
C ARG A 37 10.36 -8.43 -1.67
N PHE A 38 10.11 -7.70 -2.76
CA PHE A 38 8.78 -7.51 -3.32
C PHE A 38 8.60 -8.29 -4.62
N HIS A 39 7.37 -8.62 -4.96
CA HIS A 39 7.07 -9.31 -6.21
C HIS A 39 6.79 -8.33 -7.36
N VAL A 40 7.32 -8.62 -8.55
CA VAL A 40 7.17 -7.73 -9.72
C VAL A 40 5.74 -7.72 -10.27
N HIS A 41 5.04 -8.87 -10.23
CA HIS A 41 3.65 -8.94 -10.70
C HIS A 41 2.70 -8.10 -9.84
N ASP A 42 2.90 -8.06 -8.52
CA ASP A 42 2.08 -7.25 -7.62
C ASP A 42 2.24 -5.77 -7.97
N GLY A 43 3.47 -5.35 -8.27
CA GLY A 43 3.74 -4.01 -8.76
C GLY A 43 2.95 -3.67 -10.04
N ALA A 44 2.90 -4.58 -11.01
CA ALA A 44 2.13 -4.37 -12.23
C ALA A 44 0.62 -4.19 -11.94
N TRP A 45 0.04 -5.04 -11.09
CA TRP A 45 -1.39 -4.96 -10.74
C TRP A 45 -1.73 -3.71 -9.93
N ILE A 46 -0.87 -3.30 -8.99
CA ILE A 46 -1.03 -2.04 -8.24
C ILE A 46 -1.03 -0.85 -9.20
N ARG A 47 -0.12 -0.83 -10.19
CA ARG A 47 -0.09 0.23 -11.21
C ARG A 47 -1.34 0.22 -12.09
N ILE A 48 -1.86 -0.95 -12.45
CA ILE A 48 -3.11 -1.07 -13.21
C ILE A 48 -4.29 -0.53 -12.39
N TRP A 49 -4.38 -0.89 -11.11
CA TRP A 49 -5.38 -0.36 -10.18
C TRP A 49 -5.34 1.17 -10.14
N ARG A 50 -4.16 1.77 -9.95
CA ARG A 50 -3.97 3.23 -9.99
C ARG A 50 -4.43 3.85 -11.30
N ARG A 51 -4.11 3.23 -12.44
CA ARG A 51 -4.51 3.73 -13.78
C ARG A 51 -6.02 3.75 -13.99
N GLN A 52 -6.79 3.01 -13.18
CA GLN A 52 -8.25 3.09 -13.17
C GLN A 52 -8.79 4.28 -12.32
N GLY A 53 -7.90 5.12 -11.78
CA GLY A 53 -8.26 6.24 -10.91
C GLY A 53 -8.63 5.81 -9.49
N LEU A 54 -8.21 4.61 -9.07
CA LEU A 54 -8.48 4.07 -7.75
C LEU A 54 -7.29 4.29 -6.82
N MET A 55 -7.59 4.52 -5.54
CA MET A 55 -6.61 4.89 -4.54
C MET A 55 -5.90 3.68 -3.96
N THR A 56 -4.67 3.91 -3.51
CA THR A 56 -3.77 2.90 -2.96
C THR A 56 -3.17 3.38 -1.66
N ALA A 57 -3.08 2.49 -0.67
CA ALA A 57 -2.43 2.79 0.59
C ALA A 57 -1.58 1.62 1.08
N ILE A 58 -0.50 1.95 1.79
CA ILE A 58 0.26 1.01 2.60
C ILE A 58 0.08 1.40 4.06
N ILE A 59 -0.29 0.42 4.90
CA ILE A 59 -0.39 0.58 6.37
C ILE A 59 0.40 -0.55 7.01
N THR A 60 1.58 -0.24 7.55
CA THR A 60 2.48 -1.23 8.16
C THR A 60 2.95 -0.78 9.54
N GLY A 61 3.13 -1.76 10.43
CA GLY A 61 3.67 -1.53 11.78
C GLY A 61 5.19 -1.31 11.79
N ARG A 62 5.89 -1.70 10.72
CA ARG A 62 7.34 -1.48 10.60
C ARG A 62 7.65 -0.17 9.88
N GLU A 63 8.86 0.33 10.08
CA GLU A 63 9.42 1.44 9.30
C GLU A 63 10.70 0.99 8.63
N CYS A 64 10.80 1.15 7.31
CA CYS A 64 12.08 1.08 6.62
C CYS A 64 12.08 1.79 5.27
N ALA A 65 13.27 2.23 4.85
CA ALA A 65 13.48 2.92 3.58
C ALA A 65 13.07 2.08 2.37
N ALA A 66 13.15 0.74 2.44
CA ALA A 66 12.74 -0.12 1.33
C ALA A 66 11.23 -0.01 1.03
N VAL A 67 10.39 0.18 2.05
CA VAL A 67 8.94 0.41 1.85
C VAL A 67 8.70 1.76 1.19
N GLU A 68 9.39 2.82 1.61
CA GLU A 68 9.27 4.15 1.02
C GLU A 68 9.68 4.17 -0.45
N HIS A 69 10.84 3.60 -0.78
CA HIS A 69 11.30 3.51 -2.16
C HIS A 69 10.37 2.67 -3.02
N ARG A 70 9.84 1.56 -2.49
CA ARG A 70 8.88 0.73 -3.22
C ARG A 70 7.58 1.47 -3.45
N ALA A 71 7.03 2.13 -2.43
CA ALA A 71 5.83 2.92 -2.53
C ALA A 71 5.97 4.04 -3.57
N LEU A 72 7.10 4.75 -3.55
CA LEU A 72 7.41 5.78 -4.54
C LEU A 72 7.47 5.21 -5.96
N SER A 73 8.14 4.06 -6.16
CA SER A 73 8.24 3.40 -7.47
C SER A 73 6.88 2.96 -8.03
N LEU A 74 5.93 2.68 -7.15
CA LEU A 74 4.57 2.28 -7.52
C LEU A 74 3.60 3.47 -7.57
N GLU A 75 4.05 4.65 -7.14
CA GLU A 75 3.27 5.86 -6.89
C GLU A 75 2.10 5.61 -5.92
N ILE A 76 2.29 4.85 -4.83
CA ILE A 76 1.25 4.66 -3.81
C ILE A 76 0.81 6.03 -3.26
N ASP A 77 -0.50 6.27 -3.11
CA ASP A 77 -1.02 7.57 -2.67
C ASP A 77 -0.73 7.86 -1.20
N TYR A 78 -0.88 6.84 -0.35
CA TYR A 78 -0.78 7.00 1.10
C TYR A 78 0.13 5.93 1.70
N VAL A 79 1.11 6.35 2.50
CA VAL A 79 2.06 5.45 3.16
C VAL A 79 2.08 5.77 4.64
N TYR A 80 1.64 4.81 5.45
CA TYR A 80 1.66 4.89 6.92
C TYR A 80 2.56 3.78 7.46
N GLN A 81 3.70 4.18 8.01
CA GLN A 81 4.64 3.31 8.71
C GLN A 81 4.51 3.51 10.23
N LYS A 82 5.08 2.59 11.03
CA LYS A 82 4.91 2.56 12.49
C LYS A 82 3.45 2.49 12.97
N ALA A 83 2.53 2.07 12.09
CA ALA A 83 1.12 1.93 12.40
C ALA A 83 0.86 0.56 13.08
N LEU A 84 1.07 0.51 14.40
CA LEU A 84 0.80 -0.69 15.20
C LEU A 84 -0.71 -0.99 15.28
N GLU A 85 -1.52 0.06 15.47
CA GLU A 85 -2.98 -0.02 15.39
C GLU A 85 -3.44 0.48 14.03
N LYS A 86 -3.80 -0.45 13.15
CA LYS A 86 -4.10 -0.13 11.74
C LYS A 86 -5.51 0.41 11.52
N LEU A 87 -6.48 0.01 12.36
CA LEU A 87 -7.88 0.39 12.19
C LEU A 87 -8.09 1.91 12.29
N PRO A 88 -7.57 2.62 13.33
CA PRO A 88 -7.74 4.07 13.40
C PRO A 88 -7.08 4.81 12.22
N VAL A 89 -5.93 4.33 11.75
CA VAL A 89 -5.24 4.89 10.58
C VAL A 89 -6.08 4.73 9.31
N LEU A 90 -6.67 3.54 9.12
CA LEU A 90 -7.54 3.27 7.98
C LEU A 90 -8.82 4.11 8.02
N GLU A 91 -9.46 4.23 9.17
CA GLU A 91 -10.66 5.06 9.35
C GLU A 91 -10.38 6.53 9.02
N GLN A 92 -9.27 7.06 9.55
CA GLN A 92 -8.86 8.44 9.27
C GLN A 92 -8.53 8.66 7.78
N LEU A 93 -7.90 7.67 7.14
CA LEU A 93 -7.62 7.71 5.71
C LEU A 93 -8.92 7.74 4.89
N ILE A 94 -9.89 6.88 5.22
CA ILE A 94 -11.18 6.81 4.52
C ILE A 94 -11.90 8.17 4.64
N GLU A 95 -11.95 8.74 5.84
CA GLU A 95 -12.54 10.06 6.08
C GLU A 95 -11.87 11.15 5.23
N ASN A 96 -10.54 11.21 5.24
CA ASN A 96 -9.78 12.26 4.55
C ASN A 96 -9.80 12.13 3.01
N SER A 97 -9.91 10.90 2.50
CA SER A 97 -9.88 10.63 1.05
C SER A 97 -11.26 10.64 0.40
N GLY A 98 -12.34 10.69 1.19
CA GLY A 98 -13.73 10.69 0.69
C GLY A 98 -14.14 9.35 0.07
N VAL A 99 -13.54 8.24 0.53
CA VAL A 99 -13.82 6.88 0.06
C VAL A 99 -15.14 6.35 0.61
#